data_AF-A0A7H8T585-F1
#
_entry.id   AF-A0A7H8T585-F1
#
_cell.length_a   1.000
_cell.length_b   1.000
_cell.length_c   1.000
_cell.angle_alpha   90.00
_cell.angle_beta   90.00
_cell.angle_gamma   90.00
#
_symmetry.space_group_name_H-M   'P 1'
#
loop_
_entity.id
_entity.type
_entity.pdbx_description
1 polymer ?
#
loop_
_entity_poly.entity_id
_entity_poly.type
_entity_poly.pdbx_seq_one_letter_code
_entity_poly.pdbx_strand_id
1 'polypeptide(L)'
;MTPEDAANFRRTLELGKEIADSLSESDVLGRWMAHHISDLIIKAENAPGPEGDDIRREAATAILALWNQRTEFPSTAPPPLGAFEPVFRALERLSEPQDPWSFYRRFPPGREPSEDDMSAAPLLRIALSLEETVRRVTGEIVALAAQEAVDKEAKWLKLSEHLEEDEQRAARDALLQLARTLETYTDKDPAVDAGLPKLLAALQGAESQLAEARQALKDRSPVMPSENDPDEPV
;
A
#
# COMPACT_ATOMS: atom_id res chain seq x y z
N MET A 1 5.09 -38.78 4.60
CA MET A 1 5.34 -37.36 4.27
C MET A 1 6.04 -37.28 2.93
N THR A 2 5.54 -36.52 1.97
CA THR A 2 6.25 -36.30 0.70
C THR A 2 7.46 -35.37 0.92
N PRO A 3 8.45 -35.32 0.01
CA PRO A 3 9.57 -34.37 0.11
C PRO A 3 9.12 -32.90 0.17
N GLU A 4 8.01 -32.59 -0.48
CA GLU A 4 7.39 -31.27 -0.50
C GLU A 4 6.75 -30.91 0.86
N ASP A 5 5.96 -31.83 1.43
CA ASP A 5 5.39 -31.68 2.77
C ASP A 5 6.50 -31.46 3.82
N ALA A 6 7.63 -32.16 3.68
CA ALA A 6 8.78 -32.01 4.55
C ALA A 6 9.43 -30.62 4.44
N ALA A 7 9.49 -30.06 3.24
CA ALA A 7 10.00 -28.72 3.00
C ALA A 7 9.05 -27.65 3.55
N ASN A 8 7.75 -27.78 3.30
CA ASN A 8 6.73 -26.86 3.81
C ASN A 8 6.64 -26.89 5.34
N PHE A 9 6.79 -28.07 5.94
CA PHE A 9 6.85 -28.20 7.39
C PHE A 9 8.07 -27.46 7.99
N ARG A 10 9.26 -27.63 7.40
CA ARG A 10 10.46 -26.89 7.86
C ARG A 10 10.29 -25.38 7.76
N ARG A 11 9.76 -24.87 6.65
CA ARG A 11 9.46 -23.44 6.50
C ARG A 11 8.45 -22.94 7.52
N THR A 12 7.44 -23.77 7.84
CA THR A 12 6.47 -23.48 8.91
C THR A 12 7.16 -23.37 10.27
N LEU A 13 8.10 -24.26 10.59
CA LEU A 13 8.89 -24.15 11.82
C LEU A 13 9.77 -22.90 11.85
N GLU A 14 10.41 -22.55 10.73
CA GLU A 14 11.19 -21.31 10.61
C GLU A 14 10.32 -20.07 10.86
N LEU A 15 9.10 -20.04 10.28
CA LEU A 15 8.11 -19.00 10.59
C LEU A 15 7.78 -18.96 12.08
N GLY A 16 7.55 -20.12 12.69
CA GLY A 16 7.26 -20.23 14.13
C GLY A 16 8.38 -19.70 15.03
N LYS A 17 9.64 -19.95 14.67
CA LYS A 17 10.81 -19.42 15.40
C LYS A 17 10.82 -17.89 15.37
N GLU A 18 10.56 -17.31 14.21
CA GLU A 18 10.55 -15.86 14.04
C GLU A 18 9.36 -15.19 14.75
N ILE A 19 8.20 -15.85 14.75
CA ILE A 19 7.06 -15.41 15.57
C ILE A 19 7.45 -15.44 17.06
N ALA A 20 8.05 -16.53 17.54
CA ALA A 20 8.47 -16.65 18.94
C ALA A 20 9.48 -15.57 19.34
N ASP A 21 10.49 -15.31 18.49
CA ASP A 21 11.47 -14.25 18.72
C ASP A 21 10.82 -12.86 18.75
N SER A 22 9.82 -12.59 17.89
CA SER A 22 9.09 -11.31 17.94
C SER A 22 8.27 -11.15 19.22
N LEU A 23 7.71 -12.26 19.74
CA LEU A 23 6.89 -12.28 20.94
C LEU A 23 7.72 -12.32 22.24
N SER A 24 8.99 -12.72 22.21
CA SER A 24 9.82 -12.77 23.43
C SER A 24 10.10 -11.38 24.02
N GLU A 25 10.08 -10.34 23.19
CA GLU A 25 10.31 -8.94 23.57
C GLU A 25 9.03 -8.21 24.04
N SER A 26 7.94 -8.95 24.24
CA SER A 26 6.63 -8.38 24.54
C SER A 26 6.24 -8.39 26.03
N ASP A 27 4.95 -8.21 26.30
CA ASP A 27 4.35 -8.33 27.62
C ASP A 27 4.37 -9.78 28.14
N VAL A 28 3.76 -10.00 29.30
CA VAL A 28 3.74 -11.31 29.95
C VAL A 28 3.06 -12.37 29.09
N LEU A 29 2.01 -12.00 28.36
CA LEU A 29 1.25 -12.93 27.53
C LEU A 29 2.07 -13.35 26.31
N GLY A 30 2.64 -12.40 25.57
CA GLY A 30 3.41 -12.74 24.37
C GLY A 30 4.68 -13.53 24.72
N ARG A 31 5.35 -13.27 25.86
CA ARG A 31 6.44 -14.15 26.33
C ARG A 31 5.99 -15.58 26.60
N TRP A 32 4.80 -15.77 27.18
CA TRP A 32 4.26 -17.10 27.41
C TRP A 32 3.95 -17.82 26.09
N MET A 33 3.41 -17.10 25.10
CA MET A 33 3.19 -17.61 23.75
C MET A 33 4.51 -17.99 23.06
N ALA A 34 5.55 -17.15 23.18
CA ALA A 34 6.88 -17.42 22.65
C ALA A 34 7.48 -18.71 23.23
N HIS A 35 7.39 -18.88 24.56
CA HIS A 35 7.83 -20.11 25.22
C HIS A 35 7.05 -21.33 24.75
N HIS A 36 5.72 -21.23 24.70
CA HIS A 36 4.87 -22.35 24.27
C HIS A 36 5.18 -22.79 22.84
N ILE A 37 5.34 -21.86 21.91
CA ILE A 37 5.70 -22.15 20.51
C ILE A 37 7.11 -22.73 20.42
N SER A 38 8.08 -22.18 21.14
CA SER A 38 9.44 -22.72 21.18
C SER A 38 9.46 -24.17 21.66
N ASP A 39 8.69 -24.49 22.70
CA ASP A 39 8.57 -25.86 23.21
C ASP A 39 7.95 -26.82 22.18
N LEU A 40 6.90 -26.38 21.47
CA LEU A 40 6.28 -27.17 20.40
C LEU A 40 7.24 -27.42 19.25
N ILE A 41 8.01 -26.40 18.84
CA ILE A 41 9.03 -26.52 17.78
C ILE A 41 10.10 -27.53 18.19
N ILE A 42 10.66 -27.41 19.40
CA ILE A 42 11.69 -28.33 19.90
C ILE A 42 11.16 -29.77 19.94
N LYS A 43 9.94 -29.98 20.42
CA LYS A 43 9.33 -31.32 20.43
C LYS A 43 9.16 -31.88 19.02
N ALA A 44 8.70 -31.06 18.08
CA ALA A 44 8.45 -31.48 16.71
C ALA A 44 9.74 -31.80 15.93
N GLU A 45 10.82 -31.05 16.16
CA GLU A 45 12.14 -31.30 15.56
C GLU A 45 12.78 -32.60 16.06
N ASN A 46 12.54 -32.95 17.32
CA ASN A 46 13.11 -34.14 17.96
C ASN A 46 12.21 -35.39 17.86
N ALA A 47 11.00 -35.28 17.31
CA ALA A 47 10.04 -36.38 17.28
C ALA A 47 10.45 -37.46 16.24
N PRO A 48 10.75 -38.71 16.67
CA PRO A 48 11.24 -39.74 15.77
C PRO A 48 10.11 -40.42 14.99
N GLY A 49 10.42 -40.81 13.76
CA GLY A 49 9.57 -41.70 12.97
C GLY A 49 8.15 -41.17 12.69
N PRO A 50 7.24 -42.04 12.21
CA PRO A 50 5.87 -41.68 11.89
C PRO A 50 5.01 -41.40 13.15
N GLU A 51 5.38 -41.89 14.32
CA GLU A 51 4.70 -41.59 15.59
C GLU A 51 4.82 -40.11 15.98
N GLY A 52 5.86 -39.42 15.48
CA GLY A 52 6.02 -37.98 15.63
C GLY A 52 5.12 -37.12 14.75
N ASP A 53 4.31 -37.71 13.87
CA ASP A 53 3.45 -36.96 12.94
C ASP A 53 2.40 -36.11 13.67
N ASP A 54 1.89 -36.60 14.80
CA ASP A 54 0.91 -35.86 15.61
C ASP A 54 1.53 -34.62 16.26
N ILE A 55 2.75 -34.75 16.79
CA ILE A 55 3.51 -33.64 17.39
C ILE A 55 3.84 -32.57 16.33
N ARG A 56 4.26 -33.01 15.14
CA ARG A 56 4.53 -32.10 14.02
C ARG A 56 3.26 -31.37 13.58
N ARG A 57 2.13 -32.08 13.51
CA ARG A 57 0.83 -31.47 13.16
C ARG A 57 0.38 -30.46 14.20
N GLU A 58 0.54 -30.77 15.49
CA GLU A 58 0.24 -29.85 16.59
C GLU A 58 1.07 -28.57 16.48
N ALA A 59 2.40 -28.70 16.32
CA ALA A 59 3.28 -27.54 16.17
C ALA A 59 2.92 -26.68 14.95
N ALA A 60 2.71 -27.31 13.78
CA ALA A 60 2.30 -26.59 12.58
C ALA A 60 0.95 -25.87 12.78
N THR A 61 -0.03 -26.55 13.38
CA THR A 61 -1.36 -25.96 13.64
C THR A 61 -1.27 -24.75 14.55
N ALA A 62 -0.49 -24.83 15.63
CA ALA A 62 -0.29 -23.72 16.55
C ALA A 62 0.38 -22.52 15.87
N ILE A 63 1.43 -22.76 15.09
CA ILE A 63 2.14 -21.71 14.34
C ILE A 63 1.21 -21.01 13.34
N LEU A 64 0.43 -21.78 12.57
CA LEU A 64 -0.51 -21.23 11.59
C LEU A 64 -1.65 -20.45 12.27
N ALA A 65 -2.15 -20.94 13.41
CA ALA A 65 -3.15 -20.22 14.18
C ALA A 65 -2.63 -18.85 14.65
N LEU A 66 -1.37 -18.78 15.10
CA LEU A 66 -0.74 -17.50 15.44
C LEU A 66 -0.51 -16.62 14.22
N TRP A 67 0.00 -17.19 13.13
CA TRP A 67 0.19 -16.44 11.88
C TRP A 67 -1.10 -15.76 11.41
N ASN A 68 -2.24 -16.45 11.50
CA ASN A 68 -3.54 -15.90 11.12
C ASN A 68 -4.01 -14.76 12.03
N GLN A 69 -3.47 -14.65 13.25
CA GLN A 69 -3.77 -13.60 14.23
C GLN A 69 -2.64 -12.57 14.38
N ARG A 70 -1.71 -12.54 13.42
CA ARG A 70 -0.48 -11.72 13.49
C ARG A 70 -0.70 -10.23 13.73
N THR A 71 -1.80 -9.67 13.24
CA THR A 71 -2.14 -8.24 13.41
C THR A 71 -2.48 -7.88 14.85
N GLU A 72 -2.86 -8.86 15.67
CA GLU A 72 -3.26 -8.69 17.07
C GLU A 72 -2.15 -9.06 18.05
N PHE A 73 -0.93 -9.30 17.57
CA PHE A 73 0.17 -9.67 18.45
C PHE A 73 0.44 -8.59 19.50
N PRO A 74 0.52 -8.98 20.79
CA PRO A 74 0.94 -8.06 21.83
C PRO A 74 2.45 -7.85 21.63
N SER A 75 2.85 -6.84 20.86
CA SER A 75 4.26 -6.59 20.58
C SER A 75 4.54 -5.09 20.56
N THR A 76 5.77 -4.71 20.95
CA THR A 76 6.26 -3.34 20.88
C THR A 76 6.70 -2.94 19.48
N ALA A 77 6.92 -3.93 18.60
CA ALA A 77 7.24 -3.77 17.19
C ALA A 77 5.97 -3.85 16.32
N PRO A 78 6.02 -3.33 15.08
CA PRO A 78 4.96 -3.57 14.11
C PRO A 78 4.72 -5.08 13.93
N PRO A 79 3.46 -5.53 13.82
CA PRO A 79 3.18 -6.93 13.56
C PRO A 79 3.75 -7.37 12.20
N PRO A 80 3.97 -8.68 11.97
CA PRO A 80 4.37 -9.19 10.66
C PRO A 80 3.47 -8.67 9.54
N LEU A 81 4.07 -8.22 8.43
CA LEU A 81 3.39 -7.58 7.29
C LEU A 81 2.72 -6.23 7.61
N GLY A 82 3.00 -5.65 8.79
CA GLY A 82 2.41 -4.40 9.26
C GLY A 82 2.73 -3.19 8.37
N ALA A 83 3.85 -3.19 7.62
CA ALA A 83 4.18 -2.10 6.70
C ALA A 83 3.18 -1.96 5.54
N PHE A 84 2.40 -3.00 5.22
CA PHE A 84 1.38 -2.93 4.17
C PHE A 84 0.08 -2.25 4.62
N GLU A 85 -0.22 -2.25 5.92
CA GLU A 85 -1.48 -1.72 6.45
C GLU A 85 -1.73 -0.25 6.06
N PRO A 86 -0.78 0.69 6.19
CA PRO A 86 -0.96 2.06 5.73
C PRO A 86 -1.15 2.16 4.21
N VAL A 87 -0.52 1.27 3.44
CA VAL A 87 -0.61 1.24 1.98
C VAL A 87 -2.00 0.78 1.54
N PHE A 88 -2.54 -0.28 2.16
CA PHE A 88 -3.89 -0.75 1.90
C PHE A 88 -4.93 0.33 2.16
N ARG A 89 -4.83 1.04 3.30
CA ARG A 89 -5.73 2.18 3.59
C ARG A 89 -5.62 3.29 2.57
N ALA A 90 -4.41 3.59 2.09
CA ALA A 90 -4.23 4.60 1.05
C ALA A 90 -4.91 4.18 -0.26
N LEU A 91 -4.87 2.90 -0.61
CA LEU A 91 -5.49 2.37 -1.82
C LEU A 91 -7.00 2.27 -1.73
N GLU A 92 -7.56 1.85 -0.60
CA GLU A 92 -9.00 1.87 -0.36
C GLU A 92 -9.58 3.27 -0.57
N ARG A 93 -8.81 4.31 -0.19
CA ARG A 93 -9.18 5.70 -0.44
C ARG A 93 -9.05 6.09 -1.92
N LEU A 94 -8.10 5.50 -2.65
CA LEU A 94 -7.86 5.79 -4.06
C LEU A 94 -8.76 4.99 -5.02
N SER A 95 -9.32 3.87 -4.57
CA SER A 95 -10.20 2.98 -5.34
C SER A 95 -11.63 3.50 -5.50
N GLU A 96 -11.95 4.69 -4.95
CA GLU A 96 -13.20 5.40 -5.21
C GLU A 96 -13.42 5.62 -6.72
N PRO A 97 -14.69 5.74 -7.18
CA PRO A 97 -15.07 5.80 -8.59
C PRO A 97 -14.19 6.74 -9.42
N GLN A 98 -14.03 6.39 -10.70
CA GLN A 98 -13.24 7.17 -11.66
C GLN A 98 -14.08 8.23 -12.37
N ASP A 99 -15.35 8.39 -11.99
CA ASP A 99 -16.23 9.40 -12.57
C ASP A 99 -15.74 10.81 -12.21
N PRO A 100 -15.87 11.79 -13.11
CA PRO A 100 -15.55 13.18 -12.82
C PRO A 100 -16.17 13.65 -11.49
N TRP A 101 -15.40 14.36 -10.67
CA TRP A 101 -15.83 14.95 -9.38
C TRP A 101 -16.11 13.98 -8.23
N SER A 102 -16.07 12.68 -8.48
CA SER A 102 -16.42 11.67 -7.48
C SER A 102 -15.39 11.58 -6.35
N PHE A 103 -14.11 11.89 -6.60
CA PHE A 103 -13.04 11.72 -5.61
C PHE A 103 -13.21 12.59 -4.37
N TYR A 104 -13.40 13.88 -4.61
CA TYR A 104 -13.58 14.87 -3.54
C TYR A 104 -15.06 15.08 -3.20
N ARG A 105 -15.96 14.39 -3.92
CA ARG A 105 -17.43 14.52 -3.78
C ARG A 105 -17.85 15.99 -3.74
N ARG A 106 -17.27 16.79 -4.65
CA ARG A 106 -17.43 18.24 -4.67
C ARG A 106 -18.88 18.64 -4.94
N PHE A 107 -19.63 17.77 -5.61
CA PHE A 107 -21.04 17.93 -5.92
C PHE A 107 -21.86 16.79 -5.30
N PRO A 108 -23.14 17.04 -4.95
CA PRO A 108 -24.06 15.96 -4.64
C PRO A 108 -24.20 14.99 -5.83
N PRO A 109 -24.41 13.69 -5.59
CA PRO A 109 -24.59 12.71 -6.67
C PRO A 109 -25.70 13.12 -7.64
N GLY A 110 -25.40 13.10 -8.94
CA GLY A 110 -26.32 13.46 -10.02
C GLY A 110 -26.49 14.97 -10.23
N ARG A 111 -25.66 15.80 -9.59
CA ARG A 111 -25.61 17.26 -9.74
C ARG A 111 -24.24 17.75 -10.20
N GLU A 112 -23.42 16.84 -10.72
CA GLU A 112 -22.13 17.13 -11.31
C GLU A 112 -22.30 17.99 -12.58
N PRO A 113 -21.38 18.93 -12.85
CA PRO A 113 -21.36 19.68 -14.11
C PRO A 113 -21.26 18.74 -15.32
N SER A 114 -22.11 18.96 -16.33
CA SER A 114 -22.01 18.29 -17.63
C SER A 114 -20.86 18.86 -18.47
N GLU A 115 -20.50 18.16 -19.56
CA GLU A 115 -19.52 18.68 -20.55
C GLU A 115 -19.92 20.05 -21.14
N ASP A 116 -21.23 20.29 -21.31
CA ASP A 116 -21.75 21.56 -21.78
C ASP A 116 -21.57 22.66 -20.71
N ASP A 117 -21.83 22.35 -19.44
CA ASP A 117 -21.56 23.27 -18.32
C ASP A 117 -20.07 23.60 -18.23
N MET A 118 -19.20 22.60 -18.45
CA MET A 118 -17.75 22.78 -18.48
C MET A 118 -17.29 23.66 -19.65
N SER A 119 -18.03 23.70 -20.76
CA SER A 119 -17.77 24.60 -21.90
C SER A 119 -17.97 26.05 -21.55
N ALA A 120 -18.97 26.36 -20.73
CA ALA A 120 -19.22 27.70 -20.23
C ALA A 120 -18.33 28.06 -19.02
N ALA A 121 -17.79 27.06 -18.32
CA ALA A 121 -17.01 27.24 -17.09
C ALA A 121 -15.58 26.66 -17.19
N PRO A 122 -14.66 27.32 -17.92
CA PRO A 122 -13.29 26.84 -18.13
C PRO A 122 -12.46 26.64 -16.84
N LEU A 123 -12.81 27.30 -15.74
CA LEU A 123 -12.16 27.04 -14.43
C LEU A 123 -12.52 25.66 -13.87
N LEU A 124 -13.72 25.15 -14.15
CA LEU A 124 -14.11 23.80 -13.73
C LEU A 124 -13.32 22.74 -14.50
N ARG A 125 -13.02 22.97 -15.79
CA ARG A 125 -12.12 22.10 -16.56
C ARG A 125 -10.72 22.03 -15.97
N ILE A 126 -10.17 23.19 -15.60
CA ILE A 126 -8.85 23.25 -14.94
C ILE A 126 -8.88 22.46 -13.63
N ALA A 127 -9.94 22.60 -12.83
CA ALA A 127 -10.08 21.86 -11.58
C ALA A 127 -10.17 20.34 -11.80
N LEU A 128 -10.93 19.88 -12.80
CA LEU A 128 -11.06 18.46 -13.11
C LEU A 128 -9.76 17.85 -13.65
N SER A 129 -9.07 18.56 -14.55
CA SER A 129 -7.75 18.15 -15.05
C SER A 129 -6.72 18.06 -13.93
N LEU A 130 -6.75 19.00 -12.98
CA LEU A 130 -5.85 18.97 -11.84
C LEU A 130 -6.17 17.81 -10.89
N GLU A 131 -7.45 17.51 -10.66
CA GLU A 131 -7.88 16.35 -9.87
C GLU A 131 -7.34 15.04 -10.47
N GLU A 132 -7.49 14.84 -11.78
CA GLU A 132 -6.99 13.64 -12.47
C GLU A 132 -5.46 13.49 -12.30
N THR A 133 -4.72 14.57 -12.53
CA THR A 133 -3.26 14.55 -12.44
C THR A 133 -2.77 14.30 -11.02
N VAL A 134 -3.34 14.99 -10.02
CA VAL A 134 -2.99 14.77 -8.61
C VAL A 134 -3.33 13.33 -8.19
N ARG A 135 -4.47 12.79 -8.63
CA ARG A 135 -4.86 11.41 -8.34
C ARG A 135 -3.85 10.41 -8.93
N ARG A 136 -3.46 10.59 -10.20
CA ARG A 136 -2.45 9.74 -10.87
C ARG A 136 -1.13 9.74 -10.10
N VAL A 137 -0.56 10.91 -9.85
CA VAL A 137 0.70 11.05 -9.12
C VAL A 137 0.61 10.47 -7.71
N THR A 138 -0.51 10.70 -7.00
CA THR A 138 -0.74 10.10 -5.68
C THR A 138 -0.74 8.57 -5.75
N GLY A 139 -1.38 7.99 -6.77
CA GLY A 139 -1.39 6.55 -7.00
C GLY A 139 0.00 5.97 -7.23
N GLU A 140 0.84 6.65 -8.02
CA GLU A 140 2.23 6.23 -8.26
C GLU A 140 3.09 6.30 -6.99
N ILE A 141 2.92 7.33 -6.16
CA ILE A 141 3.62 7.44 -4.86
C ILE A 141 3.18 6.31 -3.92
N VAL A 142 1.88 5.99 -3.89
CA VAL A 142 1.37 4.87 -3.08
C VAL A 142 1.88 3.52 -3.58
N ALA A 143 2.03 3.34 -4.90
CA ALA A 143 2.65 2.15 -5.47
C ALA A 143 4.13 2.02 -5.06
N LEU A 144 4.88 3.14 -5.03
CA LEU A 144 6.26 3.14 -4.52
C LEU A 144 6.31 2.79 -3.02
N ALA A 145 5.39 3.33 -2.21
CA ALA A 145 5.28 2.97 -0.79
C ALA A 145 4.97 1.48 -0.60
N ALA A 146 4.19 0.87 -1.51
CA ALA A 146 3.97 -0.57 -1.52
C ALA A 146 5.26 -1.36 -1.77
N GLN A 147 6.11 -0.89 -2.70
CA GLN A 147 7.41 -1.50 -2.94
C GLN A 147 8.33 -1.39 -1.73
N GLU A 148 8.36 -0.24 -1.05
CA GLU A 148 9.10 -0.12 0.22
C GLU A 148 8.58 -1.08 1.29
N ALA A 149 7.26 -1.30 1.35
CA ALA A 149 6.67 -2.27 2.27
C ALA A 149 7.10 -3.70 1.93
N VAL A 150 7.17 -4.06 0.64
CA VAL A 150 7.72 -5.36 0.19
C VAL A 150 9.14 -5.55 0.69
N ASP A 151 9.99 -4.54 0.54
CA ASP A 151 11.40 -4.63 0.93
C ASP A 151 11.54 -4.74 2.47
N LYS A 152 10.76 -3.96 3.22
CA LYS A 152 10.73 -4.01 4.70
C LYS A 152 10.25 -5.36 5.23
N GLU A 153 9.27 -5.96 4.55
CA GLU A 153 8.62 -7.20 4.98
C GLU A 153 9.18 -8.44 4.28
N ALA A 154 10.28 -8.31 3.51
CA ALA A 154 10.84 -9.37 2.67
C ALA A 154 11.09 -10.69 3.42
N LYS A 155 11.50 -10.59 4.69
CA LYS A 155 11.68 -11.73 5.58
C LYS A 155 10.37 -12.50 5.80
N TRP A 156 9.32 -11.80 6.22
CA TRP A 156 8.02 -12.39 6.49
C TRP A 156 7.36 -12.93 5.22
N LEU A 157 7.55 -12.24 4.10
CA LEU A 157 7.08 -12.69 2.78
C LEU A 157 7.72 -14.01 2.37
N LYS A 158 9.03 -14.17 2.59
CA LYS A 158 9.74 -15.41 2.28
C LYS A 158 9.29 -16.57 3.18
N LEU A 159 9.09 -16.32 4.46
CA LEU A 159 8.71 -17.35 5.44
C LEU A 159 7.26 -17.84 5.29
N SER A 160 6.39 -17.01 4.71
CA SER A 160 4.98 -17.33 4.49
C SER A 160 4.66 -17.80 3.06
N GLU A 161 5.65 -17.87 2.18
CA GLU A 161 5.42 -18.13 0.75
C GLU A 161 4.71 -19.48 0.47
N HIS A 162 4.95 -20.50 1.29
CA HIS A 162 4.35 -21.83 1.11
C HIS A 162 2.97 -21.99 1.76
N LEU A 163 2.47 -20.97 2.46
CA LEU A 163 1.14 -21.01 3.07
C LEU A 163 0.05 -20.76 2.00
N GLU A 164 -1.16 -21.26 2.23
CA GLU A 164 -2.30 -20.94 1.34
C GLU A 164 -2.60 -19.43 1.32
N GLU A 165 -3.33 -18.96 0.30
CA GLU A 165 -3.72 -17.55 0.18
C GLU A 165 -4.47 -17.06 1.42
N ASP A 166 -3.88 -16.11 2.15
CA ASP A 166 -4.60 -15.29 3.13
C ASP A 166 -4.97 -13.92 2.53
N GLU A 167 -5.95 -13.24 3.12
CA GLU A 167 -6.47 -11.96 2.60
C GLU A 167 -5.37 -10.90 2.42
N GLN A 168 -4.35 -10.89 3.30
CA GLN A 168 -3.24 -9.94 3.17
C GLN A 168 -2.31 -10.29 2.01
N ARG A 169 -2.13 -11.58 1.72
CA ARG A 169 -1.38 -12.05 0.55
C ARG A 169 -2.10 -11.69 -0.75
N ALA A 170 -3.42 -11.91 -0.81
CA ALA A 170 -4.23 -11.52 -1.95
C ALA A 170 -4.23 -9.99 -2.14
N ALA A 171 -4.33 -9.23 -1.05
CA ALA A 171 -4.25 -7.77 -1.09
C ALA A 171 -2.87 -7.29 -1.55
N ARG A 172 -1.77 -7.91 -1.09
CA ARG A 172 -0.41 -7.66 -1.57
C ARG A 172 -0.27 -7.95 -3.07
N ASP A 173 -0.76 -9.11 -3.52
CA ASP A 173 -0.61 -9.51 -4.92
C ASP A 173 -1.43 -8.61 -5.85
N ALA A 174 -2.63 -8.21 -5.42
CA ALA A 174 -3.41 -7.17 -6.09
C ALA A 174 -2.66 -5.83 -6.14
N LEU A 175 -1.92 -5.49 -5.08
CA LEU A 175 -1.09 -4.28 -5.00
C LEU A 175 0.07 -4.30 -6.00
N LEU A 176 0.82 -5.41 -6.01
CA LEU A 176 1.91 -5.63 -6.96
C LEU A 176 1.39 -5.67 -8.39
N GLN A 177 0.22 -6.25 -8.60
CA GLN A 177 -0.44 -6.24 -9.90
C GLN A 177 -0.87 -4.83 -10.29
N LEU A 178 -1.40 -4.03 -9.37
CA LEU A 178 -1.75 -2.63 -9.62
C LEU A 178 -0.50 -1.80 -9.97
N ALA A 179 0.59 -1.94 -9.21
CA ALA A 179 1.86 -1.28 -9.50
C ALA A 179 2.36 -1.64 -10.90
N ARG A 180 2.34 -2.93 -11.26
CA ARG A 180 2.69 -3.41 -12.62
C ARG A 180 1.72 -2.88 -13.69
N THR A 181 0.44 -2.75 -13.38
CA THR A 181 -0.58 -2.26 -14.32
C THR A 181 -0.41 -0.76 -14.58
N LEU A 182 -0.08 0.02 -13.54
CA LEU A 182 0.32 1.42 -13.68
C LEU A 182 1.61 1.56 -14.51
N GLU A 183 2.55 0.63 -14.36
CA GLU A 183 3.75 0.55 -15.22
C GLU A 183 3.45 0.17 -16.68
N THR A 184 2.36 -0.58 -16.97
CA THR A 184 2.02 -1.06 -18.33
C THR A 184 1.00 -0.20 -19.07
N TYR A 185 0.22 0.64 -18.38
CA TYR A 185 -0.66 1.63 -19.02
C TYR A 185 0.10 2.84 -19.59
N THR A 186 1.40 2.92 -19.34
CA THR A 186 2.34 3.79 -20.06
C THR A 186 3.23 2.90 -20.93
N ASP A 187 3.23 3.16 -22.24
CA ASP A 187 3.76 2.27 -23.28
C ASP A 187 5.20 1.76 -23.01
N LYS A 188 5.35 0.43 -23.09
CA LYS A 188 6.57 -0.39 -23.30
C LYS A 188 7.92 0.09 -22.74
N ASP A 189 8.26 -0.31 -21.51
CA ASP A 189 9.62 -0.84 -21.21
C ASP A 189 9.64 -1.55 -19.83
N PRO A 190 10.08 -2.82 -19.74
CA PRO A 190 10.17 -3.54 -18.47
C PRO A 190 11.58 -3.36 -17.88
N ALA A 191 11.80 -2.29 -17.14
CA ALA A 191 12.95 -2.17 -16.28
C ALA A 191 12.49 -1.79 -14.87
N VAL A 192 12.75 -2.67 -13.92
CA VAL A 192 12.43 -2.55 -12.48
C VAL A 192 13.17 -1.36 -11.82
N ASP A 193 14.04 -0.66 -12.58
CA ASP A 193 14.75 0.56 -12.17
C ASP A 193 14.09 1.85 -12.73
N ALA A 194 12.99 1.74 -13.48
CA ALA A 194 12.34 2.87 -14.15
C ALA A 194 11.27 3.58 -13.29
N GLY A 195 10.91 3.05 -12.12
CA GLY A 195 9.82 3.58 -11.29
C GLY A 195 10.08 4.99 -10.76
N LEU A 196 11.28 5.25 -10.21
CA LEU A 196 11.64 6.57 -9.68
C LEU A 196 11.75 7.63 -10.80
N PRO A 197 12.45 7.36 -11.93
CA PRO A 197 12.47 8.28 -13.06
C PRO A 197 11.08 8.57 -13.65
N LYS A 198 10.18 7.57 -13.70
CA LYS A 198 8.79 7.75 -14.14
C LYS A 198 8.00 8.64 -13.19
N LEU A 199 8.11 8.42 -11.87
CA LEU A 199 7.48 9.27 -10.87
C LEU A 199 7.99 10.72 -10.97
N LEU A 200 9.29 10.91 -11.18
CA LEU A 200 9.87 12.23 -11.42
C LEU A 200 9.29 12.89 -12.68
N ALA A 201 9.11 12.14 -13.76
CA ALA A 201 8.47 12.64 -14.98
C ALA A 201 6.98 12.98 -14.76
N ALA A 202 6.24 12.16 -14.02
CA ALA A 202 4.85 12.42 -13.66
C ALA A 202 4.71 13.68 -12.79
N LEU A 203 5.63 13.86 -11.84
CA LEU A 203 5.73 15.07 -11.02
C LEU A 203 6.05 16.31 -11.88
N GLN A 204 7.00 16.22 -12.80
CA GLN A 204 7.31 17.31 -13.74
C GLN A 204 6.12 17.67 -14.63
N GLY A 205 5.38 16.67 -15.11
CA GLY A 205 4.14 16.86 -15.84
C GLY A 205 3.08 17.59 -15.00
N ALA A 206 2.91 17.17 -13.75
CA ALA A 206 2.00 17.82 -12.80
C ALA A 206 2.42 19.26 -12.47
N GLU A 207 3.72 19.52 -12.30
CA GLU A 207 4.25 20.87 -12.13
C GLU A 207 3.96 21.78 -13.33
N SER A 208 4.11 21.24 -14.55
CA SER A 208 3.82 21.96 -15.79
C SER A 208 2.34 22.34 -15.87
N GLN A 209 1.44 21.41 -15.58
CA GLN A 209 0.00 21.67 -15.55
C GLN A 209 -0.40 22.65 -14.45
N LEU A 210 0.22 22.56 -13.27
CA LEU A 210 0.02 23.55 -12.20
C LEU A 210 0.51 24.95 -12.61
N ALA A 211 1.59 25.04 -13.38
CA ALA A 211 2.08 26.31 -13.91
C ALA A 211 1.12 26.90 -14.95
N GLU A 212 0.58 26.08 -15.85
CA GLU A 212 -0.45 26.48 -16.83
C GLU A 212 -1.73 26.94 -16.14
N ALA A 213 -2.24 26.17 -15.17
CA ALA A 213 -3.40 26.54 -14.38
C ALA A 213 -3.18 27.86 -13.64
N ARG A 214 -2.00 28.06 -13.06
CA ARG A 214 -1.60 29.32 -12.40
C ARG A 214 -1.59 30.48 -13.40
N GLN A 215 -1.06 30.28 -14.60
CA GLN A 215 -1.04 31.33 -15.64
C GLN A 215 -2.46 31.69 -16.09
N ALA A 216 -3.30 30.69 -16.37
CA ALA A 216 -4.69 30.89 -16.75
C ALA A 216 -5.51 31.65 -15.68
N LEU A 217 -5.20 31.45 -14.40
CA LEU A 217 -5.79 32.22 -13.30
C LEU A 217 -5.27 33.67 -13.24
N LYS A 218 -3.96 33.88 -13.48
CA LYS A 218 -3.37 35.23 -13.53
C LYS A 218 -3.95 36.07 -14.67
N ASP A 219 -4.10 35.50 -15.86
CA ASP A 219 -4.64 36.18 -17.04
C ASP A 219 -6.09 36.65 -16.84
N ARG A 220 -6.80 36.04 -15.87
CA ARG A 220 -8.17 36.38 -15.49
C ARG A 220 -8.28 37.28 -14.28
N SER A 221 -7.18 37.54 -13.58
CA SER A 221 -7.17 38.44 -12.43
C SER A 221 -7.37 39.87 -12.95
N PRO A 222 -8.39 40.62 -12.49
CA PRO A 222 -8.52 42.00 -12.88
C PRO A 222 -7.27 42.76 -12.42
N VAL A 223 -6.64 43.48 -13.35
CA VAL A 223 -5.68 44.52 -12.99
C VAL A 223 -6.43 45.50 -12.10
N MET A 224 -6.13 45.52 -10.80
CA MET A 224 -6.61 46.56 -9.90
C MET A 224 -6.18 47.91 -10.51
N PRO A 225 -7.08 48.86 -10.77
CA PRO A 225 -6.65 50.19 -11.16
C PRO A 225 -5.83 50.76 -10.02
N SER A 226 -4.59 51.17 -10.31
CA SER A 226 -3.79 51.96 -9.40
C SER A 226 -4.61 53.18 -8.98
N GLU A 227 -5.04 53.23 -7.73
CA GLU A 227 -5.67 54.42 -7.15
C GLU A 227 -4.66 55.57 -7.19
N ASN A 228 -4.94 56.50 -8.11
CA ASN A 228 -4.76 57.94 -8.02
C ASN A 228 -3.39 58.47 -7.58
N ASP A 229 -2.67 58.95 -8.58
CA ASP A 229 -1.97 60.23 -8.55
C ASP A 229 -2.97 61.33 -8.11
N PRO A 230 -2.76 62.07 -7.00
CA PRO A 230 -3.50 63.29 -6.77
C PRO A 230 -2.80 64.43 -7.53
N ASP A 231 -3.44 64.84 -8.62
CA ASP A 231 -3.27 66.13 -9.27
C ASP A 231 -3.01 67.27 -8.26
N GLU A 232 -1.98 68.08 -8.56
CA GLU A 232 -1.90 69.48 -8.16
C GLU A 232 -3.22 70.20 -8.48
N PRO A 233 -3.71 71.09 -7.58
CA PRO A 233 -3.52 72.53 -7.82
C PRO A 233 -3.28 73.30 -6.50
N VAL A 234 -2.64 74.48 -6.46
CA VAL A 234 -2.92 75.76 -7.18
C VAL A 234 -1.62 76.55 -7.35
#